data_AF-A0A7S3E5Z0-F1
#
_entry.id   AF-A0A7S3E5Z0-F1
#
_cell.length_a   1.000
_cell.length_b   1.000
_cell.length_c   1.000
_cell.angle_alpha   90.00
_cell.angle_beta   90.00
_cell.angle_gamma   90.00
#
_symmetry.space_group_name_H-M   'P 1'
#
loop_
_entity.id
_entity.type
_entity.pdbx_description
1 polymer ?
#
loop_
_entity_poly.entity_id
_entity_poly.type
_entity_poly.pdbx_seq_one_letter_code
_entity_poly.pdbx_strand_id
1 'polypeptide(L)'
;LGCDYVSRVLSTFAPQEAVRDIQEKTRVKDERYDPAFGLLEQMGKEKADVNKNLLQSITQVLLRKVQSLSVEENLLDLLEASFIYIRIPELRGIPIAVLEQLKSVPNNFLKQLSADRAVFNDLPQSVQRQVWELDKSLLQQHVSPLIHRFISERSTVLSCLNMNEENPNKQFSLGMSVPSVHRQTYR
;
A
#
# COMPACT_ATOMS: atom_id res chain seq x y z
N LEU A 1 11.77 4.58 -12.74
CA LEU A 1 11.58 3.83 -14.01
C LEU A 1 11.40 4.79 -15.20
N GLY A 2 10.31 5.57 -15.29
CA GLY A 2 10.13 6.52 -16.40
C GLY A 2 11.08 7.72 -16.37
N CYS A 3 11.28 8.34 -15.20
CA CYS A 3 12.15 9.51 -15.05
C CYS A 3 13.62 9.19 -15.33
N ASP A 4 14.10 8.03 -14.86
CA ASP A 4 15.48 7.57 -15.09
C ASP A 4 15.73 7.29 -16.58
N TYR A 5 14.73 6.76 -17.26
CA TYR A 5 14.78 6.55 -18.71
C TYR A 5 14.90 7.87 -19.46
N VAL A 6 14.02 8.85 -19.15
CA VAL A 6 14.04 10.17 -19.79
C VAL A 6 15.37 10.89 -19.52
N SER A 7 15.85 10.87 -18.27
CA SER A 7 17.14 11.44 -17.89
C SER A 7 18.30 10.80 -18.65
N ARG A 8 18.32 9.47 -18.76
CA ARG A 8 19.36 8.74 -19.48
C ARG A 8 19.35 9.05 -20.98
N VAL A 9 18.17 9.14 -21.61
CA VAL A 9 18.05 9.40 -23.04
C VAL A 9 18.46 10.84 -23.37
N LEU A 10 18.04 11.81 -22.55
CA LEU A 10 18.45 13.21 -22.68
C LEU A 10 19.95 13.42 -22.42
N SER A 11 20.58 12.54 -21.63
CA SER A 11 22.03 12.58 -21.37
C SER A 11 22.87 11.91 -22.46
N THR A 12 22.28 11.00 -23.25
CA THR A 12 23.01 10.18 -24.23
C THR A 12 22.94 10.74 -25.65
N PHE A 13 21.83 11.40 -26.03
CA PHE A 13 21.58 11.84 -27.41
C PHE A 13 21.46 13.37 -27.51
N ALA A 14 21.57 13.90 -28.73
CA ALA A 14 21.25 15.30 -29.01
C ALA A 14 19.78 15.61 -28.62
N PRO A 15 19.48 16.82 -28.09
CA PRO A 15 18.20 17.09 -27.46
C PRO A 15 16.98 16.86 -28.38
N GLN A 16 17.09 17.13 -29.67
CA GLN A 16 15.99 16.92 -30.62
C GLN A 16 15.76 15.43 -30.93
N GLU A 17 16.83 14.65 -31.07
CA GLU A 17 16.74 13.20 -31.31
C GLU A 17 16.23 12.45 -30.08
N ALA A 18 16.70 12.86 -28.89
CA ALA A 18 16.25 12.35 -27.62
C ALA A 18 14.74 12.54 -27.42
N VAL A 19 14.23 13.76 -27.70
CA VAL A 19 12.81 14.07 -27.61
C VAL A 19 12.01 13.22 -28.59
N ARG A 20 12.48 13.05 -29.82
CA ARG A 20 11.80 12.21 -30.82
C ARG A 20 11.71 10.75 -30.37
N ASP A 21 12.80 10.14 -29.90
CA ASP A 21 12.79 8.74 -29.42
C ASP A 21 11.89 8.56 -28.19
N ILE A 22 11.90 9.51 -27.25
CA ILE A 22 11.00 9.48 -26.09
C ILE A 22 9.54 9.57 -26.53
N GLN A 23 9.21 10.49 -27.43
CA GLN A 23 7.84 10.66 -27.92
C GLN A 23 7.36 9.45 -28.72
N GLU A 24 8.23 8.85 -29.52
CA GLU A 24 7.92 7.65 -30.32
C GLU A 24 7.67 6.43 -29.44
N LYS A 25 8.50 6.20 -28.41
CA LYS A 25 8.29 5.12 -27.44
C LYS A 25 7.08 5.30 -26.54
N THR A 26 6.77 6.54 -26.17
CA THR A 26 5.69 6.85 -25.22
C THR A 26 4.33 7.06 -25.90
N ARG A 27 4.28 7.02 -27.23
CA ARG A 27 3.03 7.18 -27.98
C ARG A 27 2.07 6.02 -27.71
N VAL A 28 0.78 6.34 -27.64
CA VAL A 28 -0.28 5.33 -27.68
C VAL A 28 -0.22 4.63 -29.04
N LYS A 29 0.02 3.32 -29.03
CA LYS A 29 0.17 2.50 -30.24
C LYS A 29 -1.19 2.04 -30.77
N ASP A 30 -2.01 3.00 -31.18
CA ASP A 30 -3.31 2.74 -31.83
C ASP A 30 -3.42 3.62 -33.07
N GLU A 31 -3.70 3.02 -34.22
CA GLU A 31 -3.87 3.71 -35.51
C GLU A 31 -4.98 4.76 -35.46
N ARG A 32 -5.97 4.57 -34.58
CA ARG A 32 -7.10 5.49 -34.40
C ARG A 32 -6.79 6.65 -33.48
N TYR A 33 -5.72 6.55 -32.68
CA TYR A 33 -5.37 7.58 -31.71
C TYR A 33 -4.96 8.87 -32.42
N ASP A 34 -4.18 8.79 -33.50
CA ASP A 34 -3.64 9.98 -34.14
C ASP A 34 -4.69 10.85 -34.85
N PRO A 35 -5.61 10.29 -35.65
CA PRO A 35 -6.71 11.07 -36.21
C PRO A 35 -7.62 11.66 -35.13
N ALA A 36 -7.94 10.88 -34.10
CA ALA A 36 -8.78 11.35 -33.00
C ALA A 36 -8.10 12.45 -32.17
N PHE A 37 -6.80 12.31 -31.92
CA PHE A 37 -6.02 13.32 -31.21
C PHE A 37 -5.92 14.61 -32.03
N GLY A 38 -5.73 14.53 -33.36
CA GLY A 38 -5.71 15.71 -34.23
C GLY A 38 -7.02 16.52 -34.17
N LEU A 39 -8.17 15.84 -34.09
CA LEU A 39 -9.47 16.49 -33.87
C LEU A 39 -9.55 17.15 -32.49
N LEU A 40 -9.04 16.49 -31.44
CA LEU A 40 -9.02 17.05 -30.08
C LEU A 40 -8.08 18.25 -29.97
N GLU A 41 -6.96 18.23 -30.68
CA GLU A 41 -6.02 19.34 -30.76
C GLU A 41 -6.65 20.56 -31.46
N GLN A 42 -7.43 20.35 -32.53
CA GLN A 42 -8.23 21.41 -33.17
C GLN A 42 -9.28 22.02 -32.21
N MET A 43 -9.77 21.24 -31.25
CA MET A 43 -10.66 21.72 -30.18
C MET A 43 -9.92 22.40 -29.03
N GLY A 44 -8.60 22.60 -29.15
CA GLY A 44 -7.76 23.24 -28.14
C GLY A 44 -7.47 22.37 -26.93
N LYS A 45 -7.56 21.03 -27.05
CA LYS A 45 -7.17 20.11 -25.97
C LYS A 45 -5.69 19.76 -26.07
N GLU A 46 -4.99 19.88 -24.95
CA GLU A 46 -3.58 19.50 -24.86
C GLU A 46 -3.43 17.96 -24.82
N LYS A 47 -2.35 17.46 -25.43
CA LYS A 47 -1.98 16.03 -25.41
C LYS A 47 -1.89 15.45 -24.01
N ALA A 48 -1.36 16.22 -23.05
CA ALA A 48 -1.23 15.80 -21.66
C ALA A 48 -2.62 15.50 -21.04
N ASP A 49 -3.58 16.40 -21.24
CA ASP A 49 -4.94 16.25 -20.72
C ASP A 49 -5.66 15.08 -21.38
N VAL A 50 -5.54 14.92 -22.70
CA VAL A 50 -6.17 13.79 -23.41
C VAL A 50 -5.63 12.46 -22.88
N ASN A 51 -4.30 12.33 -22.75
CA ASN A 51 -3.68 11.11 -22.25
C ASN A 51 -4.06 10.82 -20.80
N LYS A 52 -4.14 11.84 -19.94
CA LYS A 52 -4.57 11.69 -18.55
C LYS A 52 -6.01 11.18 -18.46
N ASN A 53 -6.92 11.77 -19.23
CA ASN A 53 -8.33 11.35 -19.25
C ASN A 53 -8.51 9.96 -19.87
N LEU A 54 -7.74 9.64 -20.91
CA LEU A 54 -7.72 8.32 -21.53
C LEU A 54 -7.24 7.27 -20.54
N LEU A 55 -6.15 7.54 -19.82
CA LEU A 55 -5.63 6.65 -18.78
C LEU A 55 -6.69 6.40 -17.70
N GLN A 56 -7.33 7.45 -17.18
CA GLN A 56 -8.40 7.31 -16.19
C GLN A 56 -9.57 6.47 -16.70
N SER A 57 -10.00 6.69 -17.95
CA SER A 57 -11.09 5.94 -18.56
C SER A 57 -10.75 4.46 -18.72
N ILE A 58 -9.53 4.16 -19.18
CA ILE A 58 -9.04 2.77 -19.32
C ILE A 58 -8.97 2.10 -17.94
N THR A 59 -8.42 2.78 -16.94
CA THR A 59 -8.36 2.28 -15.56
C THR A 59 -9.76 1.94 -15.04
N GLN A 60 -10.76 2.79 -15.26
CA GLN A 60 -12.15 2.51 -14.87
C GLN A 60 -12.76 1.31 -15.60
N VAL A 61 -12.45 1.14 -16.89
CA VAL A 61 -12.89 -0.04 -17.66
C VAL A 61 -12.22 -1.30 -17.11
N LEU A 62 -10.92 -1.25 -16.82
CA LEU A 62 -10.19 -2.37 -16.25
C LEU A 62 -10.71 -2.76 -14.87
N LEU A 63 -10.95 -1.80 -13.98
CA LEU A 63 -11.52 -2.06 -12.65
C LEU A 63 -12.88 -2.75 -12.73
N ARG A 64 -13.76 -2.31 -13.65
CA ARG A 64 -15.05 -2.98 -13.89
C ARG A 64 -14.86 -4.41 -14.41
N LYS A 65 -13.88 -4.63 -15.28
CA LYS A 65 -13.56 -5.98 -15.77
C LYS A 65 -13.07 -6.87 -14.63
N VAL A 66 -12.16 -6.40 -13.78
CA VAL A 66 -11.67 -7.15 -12.61
C VAL A 66 -12.85 -7.63 -11.75
N GLN A 67 -13.78 -6.74 -11.43
CA GLN A 67 -14.99 -7.09 -10.66
C GLN A 67 -15.86 -8.17 -11.32
N SER A 68 -15.84 -8.27 -12.66
CA SER A 68 -16.59 -9.28 -13.40
C SER A 68 -15.87 -10.63 -13.52
N LEU A 69 -14.55 -10.68 -13.31
CA LEU A 69 -13.79 -11.92 -13.33
C LEU A 69 -13.98 -12.67 -12.01
N SER A 70 -14.60 -13.84 -12.03
CA SER A 70 -14.80 -14.68 -10.84
C SER A 70 -13.82 -15.84 -10.71
N VAL A 71 -12.98 -16.06 -11.73
CA VAL A 71 -12.07 -17.21 -11.80
C VAL A 71 -10.75 -16.86 -11.12
N GLU A 72 -10.42 -17.59 -10.06
CA GLU A 72 -9.23 -17.34 -9.21
C GLU A 72 -7.91 -17.47 -9.99
N GLU A 73 -7.79 -18.41 -10.93
CA GLU A 73 -6.58 -18.59 -11.77
C GLU A 73 -6.27 -17.34 -12.61
N ASN A 74 -7.30 -16.79 -13.28
CA ASN A 74 -7.15 -15.57 -14.07
C ASN A 74 -6.80 -14.35 -13.21
N LEU A 75 -7.23 -14.32 -11.93
CA LEU A 75 -6.90 -13.24 -11.01
C LEU A 75 -5.44 -13.31 -10.55
N LEU A 76 -4.87 -14.51 -10.40
CA LEU A 76 -3.45 -14.68 -10.06
C LEU A 76 -2.55 -14.24 -11.22
N ASP A 77 -2.85 -14.66 -12.45
CA ASP A 77 -2.11 -14.22 -13.64
C ASP A 77 -2.20 -12.69 -13.82
N LEU A 78 -3.39 -12.13 -13.58
CA LEU A 78 -3.59 -10.69 -13.61
C LEU A 78 -2.84 -9.97 -12.49
N LEU A 79 -2.75 -10.58 -11.30
CA LEU A 79 -1.95 -10.04 -10.20
C LEU A 79 -0.49 -10.00 -10.58
N GLU A 80 0.07 -11.07 -11.14
CA GLU A 80 1.47 -11.12 -11.61
C GLU A 80 1.78 -10.00 -12.61
N ALA A 81 0.91 -9.82 -13.61
CA ALA A 81 1.08 -8.78 -14.61
C ALA A 81 0.88 -7.36 -14.05
N SER A 82 0.01 -7.19 -13.06
CA SER A 82 -0.38 -5.86 -12.54
C SER A 82 0.42 -5.39 -11.33
N PHE A 83 1.07 -6.30 -10.58
CA PHE A 83 1.75 -5.99 -9.32
C PHE A 83 2.88 -4.97 -9.51
N ILE A 84 3.56 -4.98 -10.66
CA ILE A 84 4.60 -3.99 -11.01
C ILE A 84 4.11 -2.54 -10.95
N TYR A 85 2.81 -2.31 -11.14
CA TYR A 85 2.20 -0.99 -11.14
C TYR A 85 1.74 -0.52 -9.77
N ILE A 86 1.91 -1.31 -8.70
CA ILE A 86 1.47 -0.92 -7.35
C ILE A 86 2.17 0.34 -6.82
N ARG A 87 3.41 0.58 -7.29
CA ARG A 87 4.18 1.78 -6.95
C ARG A 87 3.71 3.02 -7.69
N ILE A 88 2.96 2.88 -8.78
CA ILE A 88 2.44 3.98 -9.60
C ILE A 88 1.07 4.37 -9.06
N PRO A 89 0.90 5.56 -8.47
CA PRO A 89 -0.34 5.94 -7.78
C PRO A 89 -1.56 5.95 -8.72
N GLU A 90 -1.39 6.30 -10.00
CA GLU A 90 -2.49 6.35 -10.98
C GLU A 90 -3.04 4.96 -11.34
N LEU A 91 -2.21 3.92 -11.24
CA LEU A 91 -2.57 2.54 -11.60
C LEU A 91 -2.72 1.63 -10.39
N ARG A 92 -2.30 2.07 -9.20
CA ARG A 92 -2.32 1.31 -7.93
C ARG A 92 -3.68 0.71 -7.60
N GLY A 93 -4.77 1.39 -7.98
CA GLY A 93 -6.13 0.89 -7.74
C GLY A 93 -6.40 -0.48 -8.39
N ILE A 94 -5.75 -0.81 -9.50
CA ILE A 94 -5.95 -2.07 -10.23
C ILE A 94 -5.44 -3.28 -9.42
N PRO A 95 -4.14 -3.37 -9.04
CA PRO A 95 -3.66 -4.48 -8.24
C PRO A 95 -4.33 -4.54 -6.87
N ILE A 96 -4.72 -3.40 -6.28
CA ILE A 96 -5.49 -3.40 -5.03
C ILE A 96 -6.85 -4.09 -5.20
N ALA A 97 -7.60 -3.77 -6.26
CA ALA A 97 -8.89 -4.40 -6.53
C ALA A 97 -8.77 -5.90 -6.78
N VAL A 98 -7.69 -6.34 -7.45
CA VAL A 98 -7.39 -7.77 -7.65
C VAL A 98 -7.07 -8.45 -6.31
N LEU A 99 -6.24 -7.83 -5.48
CA LEU A 99 -5.89 -8.33 -4.15
C LEU A 99 -7.11 -8.44 -3.23
N GLU A 100 -8.06 -7.51 -3.32
CA GLU A 100 -9.30 -7.53 -2.52
C GLU A 100 -10.20 -8.71 -2.89
N GLN A 101 -10.22 -9.09 -4.16
CA GLN A 101 -11.04 -10.19 -4.67
C GLN A 101 -10.44 -11.57 -4.39
N LEU A 102 -9.11 -11.65 -4.23
CA LEU A 102 -8.40 -12.87 -3.90
C LEU A 102 -8.64 -13.27 -2.44
N LYS A 103 -9.17 -14.48 -2.22
CA LYS A 103 -9.37 -15.02 -0.86
C LYS A 103 -8.04 -15.29 -0.14
N SER A 104 -7.03 -15.71 -0.88
CA SER A 104 -5.70 -16.03 -0.36
C SER A 104 -4.64 -15.46 -1.31
N VAL A 105 -3.89 -14.47 -0.83
CA VAL A 105 -2.82 -13.84 -1.60
C VAL A 105 -1.52 -14.64 -1.40
N PRO A 106 -0.75 -14.95 -2.47
CA PRO A 106 0.50 -15.67 -2.33
C PRO A 106 1.53 -14.93 -1.46
N ASN A 107 2.22 -15.66 -0.58
CA ASN A 107 3.18 -15.14 0.39
C ASN A 107 4.31 -14.28 -0.23
N ASN A 108 4.67 -14.53 -1.49
CA ASN A 108 5.70 -13.77 -2.19
C ASN A 108 5.31 -12.29 -2.33
N PHE A 109 4.05 -12.01 -2.67
CA PHE A 109 3.54 -10.65 -2.80
C PHE A 109 3.37 -10.00 -1.43
N LEU A 110 2.89 -10.74 -0.43
CA LEU A 110 2.73 -10.23 0.94
C LEU A 110 4.05 -9.72 1.54
N LYS A 111 5.17 -10.42 1.30
CA LYS A 111 6.51 -9.96 1.73
C LYS A 111 6.94 -8.67 1.02
N GLN A 112 6.59 -8.50 -0.26
CA GLN A 112 6.89 -7.27 -0.98
C GLN A 112 6.03 -6.10 -0.49
N LEU A 113 4.78 -6.38 -0.09
CA LEU A 113 3.87 -5.40 0.51
C LEU A 113 4.32 -4.99 1.93
N SER A 114 4.83 -5.93 2.74
CA SER A 114 5.31 -5.61 4.10
C SER A 114 6.58 -4.76 4.11
N ALA A 115 7.38 -4.82 3.05
CA ALA A 115 8.58 -3.99 2.89
C ALA A 115 8.24 -2.50 2.65
N ASP A 116 7.12 -2.20 2.00
CA ASP A 116 6.79 -0.86 1.51
C ASP A 116 5.62 -0.24 2.32
N ARG A 117 5.95 0.48 3.40
CA ARG A 117 4.94 1.02 4.34
C ARG A 117 3.93 1.98 3.71
N ALA A 118 4.36 2.76 2.73
CA ALA A 118 3.47 3.70 2.04
C ALA A 118 2.37 2.97 1.28
N VAL A 119 2.71 1.85 0.64
CA VAL A 119 1.73 1.01 -0.07
C VAL A 119 0.86 0.28 0.94
N PHE A 120 1.44 -0.23 2.03
CA PHE A 120 0.72 -0.98 3.07
C PHE A 120 -0.47 -0.20 3.67
N ASN A 121 -0.30 1.10 3.93
CA ASN A 121 -1.34 1.94 4.52
C ASN A 121 -2.56 2.13 3.59
N ASP A 122 -2.35 2.06 2.27
CA ASP A 122 -3.41 2.22 1.27
C ASP A 122 -4.13 0.90 0.96
N LEU A 123 -3.68 -0.23 1.53
CA LEU A 123 -4.28 -1.55 1.29
C LEU A 123 -5.62 -1.71 2.03
N PRO A 124 -6.56 -2.48 1.45
CA PRO A 124 -7.80 -2.84 2.13
C PRO A 124 -7.53 -3.72 3.35
N GLN A 125 -8.40 -3.62 4.36
CA GLN A 125 -8.22 -4.31 5.64
C GLN A 125 -8.14 -5.84 5.51
N SER A 126 -8.82 -6.42 4.50
CA SER A 126 -8.74 -7.85 4.18
C SER A 126 -7.31 -8.29 3.89
N VAL A 127 -6.60 -7.53 3.05
CA VAL A 127 -5.21 -7.80 2.65
C VAL A 127 -4.25 -7.45 3.78
N GLN A 128 -4.48 -6.36 4.52
CA GLN A 128 -3.67 -6.01 5.69
C GLN A 128 -3.67 -7.12 6.75
N ARG A 129 -4.81 -7.77 6.98
CA ARG A 129 -4.90 -8.93 7.89
C ARG A 129 -4.01 -10.08 7.44
N GLN A 130 -4.01 -10.41 6.15
CA GLN A 130 -3.14 -11.47 5.61
C GLN A 130 -1.66 -11.12 5.76
N VAL A 131 -1.28 -9.85 5.55
CA VAL A 131 0.09 -9.38 5.81
C VAL A 131 0.45 -9.50 7.30
N TRP A 132 -0.47 -9.16 8.22
CA TRP A 132 -0.24 -9.29 9.66
C TRP A 132 -0.15 -10.73 10.15
N GLU A 133 -0.89 -11.65 9.52
CA GLU A 133 -0.79 -13.09 9.79
C GLU A 133 0.62 -13.62 9.44
N LEU A 134 1.21 -13.10 8.36
CA LEU A 134 2.57 -13.42 7.94
C LEU A 134 3.64 -12.76 8.84
N ASP A 135 3.54 -11.44 9.04
CA ASP A 135 4.52 -10.62 9.77
C ASP A 135 3.93 -9.99 11.05
N LYS A 136 3.89 -10.77 12.14
CA LYS A 136 3.36 -10.34 13.45
C LYS A 136 4.09 -9.15 14.06
N SER A 137 5.36 -8.94 13.73
CA SER A 137 6.15 -7.80 14.19
C SER A 137 5.65 -6.47 13.59
N LEU A 138 5.20 -6.48 12.33
CA LEU A 138 4.63 -5.32 11.68
C LEU A 138 3.32 -4.90 12.36
N LEU A 139 2.50 -5.87 12.76
CA LEU A 139 1.30 -5.62 13.56
C LEU A 139 1.65 -4.96 14.89
N GLN A 140 2.64 -5.47 15.63
CA GLN A 140 3.05 -4.88 16.90
C GLN A 140 3.50 -3.42 16.74
N GLN A 141 4.26 -3.12 15.69
CA GLN A 141 4.70 -1.77 15.38
C GLN A 141 3.54 -0.83 15.01
N HIS A 142 2.50 -1.34 14.34
CA HIS A 142 1.33 -0.55 13.97
C HIS A 142 0.38 -0.33 15.16
N VAL A 143 0.21 -1.33 16.02
CA VAL A 143 -0.72 -1.30 17.15
C VAL A 143 -0.14 -0.56 18.36
N SER A 144 1.17 -0.65 18.60
CA SER A 144 1.85 0.05 19.70
C SER A 144 1.53 1.56 19.78
N PRO A 145 1.67 2.37 18.71
CA PRO A 145 1.37 3.80 18.79
C PRO A 145 -0.12 4.07 19.03
N LEU A 146 -1.03 3.22 18.54
CA LEU A 146 -2.47 3.34 18.78
C LEU A 146 -2.79 3.10 20.26
N ILE A 147 -2.19 2.07 20.86
CA ILE A 147 -2.34 1.80 22.30
C ILE A 147 -1.76 2.95 23.13
N HIS A 148 -0.56 3.43 22.79
CA HIS A 148 0.05 4.57 23.48
C HIS A 148 -0.81 5.83 23.40
N ARG A 149 -1.38 6.11 22.23
CA ARG A 149 -2.31 7.23 22.04
C ARG A 149 -3.56 7.07 22.90
N PHE A 150 -4.18 5.90 22.88
CA PHE A 150 -5.36 5.61 23.71
C PHE A 150 -5.07 5.78 25.21
N ILE A 151 -3.93 5.27 25.69
CA ILE A 151 -3.51 5.41 27.09
C ILE A 151 -3.33 6.89 27.45
N SER A 152 -2.68 7.66 26.56
CA SER A 152 -2.44 9.09 26.76
C SER A 152 -3.73 9.92 26.74
N GLU A 153 -4.63 9.66 25.79
CA GLU A 153 -5.93 10.33 25.73
C GLU A 153 -6.77 9.99 26.97
N ARG A 154 -6.78 8.71 27.38
CA ARG A 154 -7.45 8.28 28.60
C ARG A 154 -6.88 8.96 29.84
N SER A 155 -5.56 9.02 30.01
CA SER A 155 -4.93 9.66 31.18
C SER A 155 -5.21 11.17 31.19
N THR A 156 -5.21 11.81 30.02
CA THR A 156 -5.56 13.23 29.87
C THR A 156 -7.00 13.48 30.28
N VAL A 157 -7.96 12.70 29.79
CA VAL A 157 -9.37 12.83 30.15
C VAL A 157 -9.60 12.59 31.65
N LEU A 158 -8.99 11.55 32.22
CA LEU A 158 -9.10 11.27 33.66
C LEU A 158 -8.53 12.40 34.53
N SER A 159 -7.41 13.00 34.09
CA SER A 159 -6.80 14.17 34.74
C SER A 159 -7.71 15.41 34.63
N CYS A 160 -8.29 15.68 33.45
CA CYS A 160 -9.22 16.79 33.24
C CYS A 160 -10.53 16.64 34.05
N LEU A 161 -10.98 15.40 34.29
CA LEU A 161 -12.16 15.10 35.11
C LEU A 161 -11.86 15.09 36.62
N ASN A 162 -10.62 15.38 37.04
CA ASN A 162 -10.16 15.34 38.43
C ASN A 162 -10.48 13.99 39.13
N MET A 163 -10.47 12.89 38.37
CA MET A 163 -10.64 11.52 38.86
C MET A 163 -9.28 10.86 39.10
N ASN A 164 -8.30 11.63 39.59
CA ASN A 164 -7.08 11.04 40.12
C ASN A 164 -7.44 10.41 41.47
N GLU A 165 -7.99 9.19 41.43
CA GLU A 165 -7.91 8.29 42.57
C GLU A 165 -6.42 8.02 42.82
N GLU A 166 -5.82 8.86 43.66
CA GLU A 166 -4.63 8.51 44.40
C GLU A 166 -4.95 7.25 45.21
N ASN A 167 -4.65 6.08 44.65
CA ASN A 167 -4.45 4.89 45.45
C ASN A 167 -2.94 4.77 45.74
N PRO A 168 -2.46 5.18 46.93
CA PRO A 168 -1.05 5.19 47.28
C PRO A 168 -0.40 3.79 47.40
N ASN A 169 -1.11 2.69 47.10
CA ASN A 169 -0.64 1.32 47.33
C ASN A 169 -0.21 0.53 46.08
N LYS A 170 0.14 1.16 44.95
CA LYS A 170 0.85 0.46 43.86
C LYS A 170 2.36 0.66 43.96
N GLN A 171 2.94 0.28 45.10
CA GLN A 171 4.34 -0.12 45.12
C GLN A 171 4.48 -1.41 44.30
N PHE A 172 5.18 -1.30 43.18
CA PHE A 172 5.63 -2.43 42.38
C PHE A 172 6.48 -3.37 43.25
N SER A 173 5.87 -4.45 43.77
CA SER A 173 6.60 -5.58 44.32
C SER A 173 6.87 -6.59 43.21
N LEU A 174 7.85 -6.31 42.35
CA LEU A 174 8.57 -7.37 41.62
C LEU A 174 9.68 -7.90 42.55
N GLY A 175 9.26 -8.57 43.61
CA GLY A 175 10.14 -9.28 44.53
C GLY A 175 9.83 -10.77 44.42
N MET A 176 10.51 -11.46 43.50
CA MET A 176 10.57 -12.91 43.48
C MET A 176 11.12 -13.39 44.83
N SER A 177 10.28 -13.96 45.69
CA SER A 177 10.72 -14.69 46.88
C SER A 177 10.19 -16.11 46.81
N VAL A 178 11.09 -17.01 46.44
CA VAL A 178 10.91 -18.46 46.50
C VAL A 178 10.74 -18.85 47.98
N PRO A 179 9.77 -19.69 48.37
CA PRO A 179 9.66 -20.14 49.76
C PRO A 179 10.72 -21.21 50.06
N SER A 180 11.60 -20.93 51.02
CA SER A 180 12.49 -21.94 51.62
C SER A 180 11.69 -22.82 52.59
N VAL A 181 11.55 -24.10 52.25
CA VAL A 181 10.93 -25.13 53.09
C VAL A 181 11.89 -25.47 54.25
N HIS A 182 11.55 -25.05 55.47
CA HIS A 182 12.19 -25.57 56.68
C HIS A 182 11.65 -26.97 56.98
N ARG A 183 12.53 -27.97 56.94
CA ARG A 183 12.26 -29.36 57.30
C ARG A 183 12.32 -29.47 58.82
N GLN A 184 11.16 -29.54 59.49
CA GLN A 184 11.10 -29.87 60.91
C GLN A 184 11.58 -31.31 61.12
N THR A 185 12.65 -31.48 61.89
CA THR A 185 13.10 -32.76 62.43
C THR A 185 12.26 -33.09 63.67
N TYR A 186 11.57 -34.24 63.65
CA TYR A 186 11.02 -34.85 64.87
C TYR A 186 12.04 -35.85 65.41
N ARG A 187 12.35 -35.70 66.71
CA ARG A 187 12.92 -36.75 67.56
C ARG A 187 11.86 -37.78 67.88
#